data_AF-A0A7L0YQ12-F1
#
_entry.id   AF-A0A7L0YQ12-F1
#
_cell.length_a   1.000
_cell.length_b   1.000
_cell.length_c   1.000
_cell.angle_alpha   90.00
_cell.angle_beta   90.00
_cell.angle_gamma   90.00
#
_symmetry.space_group_name_H-M   'P 1'
#
loop_
_entity.id
_entity.type
_entity.pdbx_description
1 polymer ?
#
loop_
_entity_poly.entity_id
_entity_poly.type
_entity_poly.pdbx_seq_one_letter_code
_entity_poly.pdbx_strand_id
1 'polypeptide(L)'
;CVVSGTHVTPSHSTIRPGFPVPVNTNNPEVRKAARFGVYRYNNSSNDLFLFKESQIKKAMVQIVRGLKYMLHVEIKRTMCEKRDHSSLDSCHFQREKSLQRMLRCYFEVWITPWTHEVHIPVAHCH
;
A
#
# COMPACT_ATOMS: atom_id res chain seq x y z
N CYS A 1 -43.85 6.75 -9.21
CA CYS A 1 -42.81 6.82 -10.25
C CYS A 1 -41.52 6.25 -9.68
N VAL A 2 -41.02 5.21 -10.35
CA VAL A 2 -39.84 4.41 -10.01
C VAL A 2 -38.57 5.24 -10.23
N VAL A 3 -37.54 5.08 -9.37
CA VAL A 3 -36.18 4.74 -9.84
C VAL A 3 -35.52 3.86 -8.78
N SER A 4 -35.56 2.55 -8.99
CA SER A 4 -34.69 1.60 -8.28
C SER A 4 -33.23 1.89 -8.64
N GLY A 5 -32.39 2.10 -7.63
CA GLY A 5 -30.95 2.31 -7.81
C GLY A 5 -30.31 1.10 -8.50
N THR A 6 -29.77 1.32 -9.69
CA THR A 6 -29.03 0.30 -10.43
C THR A 6 -27.74 -0.02 -9.69
N HIS A 7 -27.59 -1.28 -9.26
CA HIS A 7 -26.30 -1.85 -8.94
C HIS A 7 -25.42 -1.75 -10.19
N VAL A 8 -24.52 -0.77 -10.24
CA VAL A 8 -23.44 -0.74 -11.22
C VAL A 8 -22.41 -1.78 -10.77
N THR A 9 -22.63 -3.03 -11.14
CA THR A 9 -21.55 -4.01 -11.19
C THR A 9 -20.47 -3.45 -12.12
N PRO A 10 -19.20 -3.36 -11.69
CA PRO A 10 -18.13 -3.03 -12.61
C PRO A 10 -18.14 -4.10 -13.70
N SER A 11 -18.55 -3.68 -14.90
CA SER A 11 -18.40 -4.41 -16.13
C SER A 11 -17.02 -5.07 -16.15
N HIS A 12 -16.99 -6.35 -16.50
CA HIS A 12 -15.82 -7.17 -16.77
C HIS A 12 -15.02 -6.56 -17.94
N SER A 13 -14.42 -5.40 -17.70
CA SER A 13 -13.73 -4.57 -18.67
C SER A 13 -12.33 -5.12 -18.86
N THR A 14 -12.12 -5.67 -20.05
CA THR A 14 -10.85 -6.08 -20.67
C THR A 14 -9.62 -5.38 -20.06
N ILE A 15 -9.00 -6.00 -19.07
CA ILE A 15 -7.70 -5.57 -18.57
C ILE A 15 -6.70 -5.82 -19.71
N ARG A 16 -6.31 -4.76 -20.42
CA ARG A 16 -5.26 -4.84 -21.43
C ARG A 16 -3.92 -5.07 -20.72
N PRO A 17 -3.24 -6.21 -20.95
CA PRO A 17 -1.93 -6.44 -20.37
C PRO A 17 -0.98 -5.28 -20.74
N GLY A 18 -0.08 -4.91 -19.81
CA GLY A 18 0.91 -3.85 -20.05
C GLY A 18 0.43 -2.42 -19.81
N PHE A 19 -0.86 -2.12 -19.64
CA PHE A 19 -1.32 -0.77 -19.26
C PHE A 19 -1.79 -0.72 -17.79
N PRO A 20 -1.39 0.29 -17.00
CA PRO A 20 -1.88 0.44 -15.62
C PRO A 20 -3.39 0.74 -15.59
N VAL A 21 -4.15 -0.04 -14.84
CA VAL A 21 -5.60 0.17 -14.63
C VAL A 21 -5.90 0.48 -13.16
N PRO A 22 -6.90 1.33 -12.85
CA PRO A 22 -7.30 1.58 -11.46
C PRO A 22 -7.79 0.30 -10.78
N VAL A 23 -7.45 0.15 -9.50
CA VAL A 23 -7.93 -0.96 -8.65
C VAL A 23 -8.45 -0.41 -7.33
N ASN A 24 -9.45 -1.08 -6.76
CA ASN A 24 -10.05 -0.70 -5.49
C ASN A 24 -9.00 -0.70 -4.36
N THR A 25 -8.90 0.41 -3.62
CA THR A 25 -7.95 0.59 -2.51
C THR A 25 -8.22 -0.34 -1.32
N ASN A 26 -9.45 -0.85 -1.19
CA ASN A 26 -9.85 -1.81 -0.16
C ASN A 26 -9.54 -3.26 -0.55
N ASN A 27 -9.04 -3.51 -1.77
CA ASN A 27 -8.64 -4.85 -2.20
C ASN A 27 -7.53 -5.39 -1.28
N PRO A 28 -7.65 -6.63 -0.75
CA PRO A 28 -6.64 -7.25 0.11
C PRO A 28 -5.24 -7.27 -0.50
N GLU A 29 -5.11 -7.52 -1.80
CA GLU A 29 -3.81 -7.55 -2.49
C GLU A 29 -3.19 -6.16 -2.60
N VAL A 30 -4.01 -5.11 -2.74
CA VAL A 30 -3.55 -3.72 -2.72
C VAL A 30 -3.05 -3.34 -1.32
N ARG A 31 -3.75 -3.77 -0.26
CA ARG A 31 -3.30 -3.58 1.13
C ARG A 31 -1.99 -4.33 1.40
N LYS A 32 -1.86 -5.56 0.89
CA LYS A 32 -0.62 -6.35 0.99
C LYS A 32 0.55 -5.68 0.26
N ALA A 33 0.32 -5.16 -0.95
CA ALA A 33 1.32 -4.41 -1.69
C ALA A 33 1.75 -3.12 -0.93
N ALA A 34 0.80 -2.37 -0.37
CA ALA A 34 1.11 -1.20 0.46
C ALA A 34 1.97 -1.57 1.68
N ARG A 35 1.67 -2.71 2.35
CA ARG A 35 2.46 -3.25 3.45
C ARG A 35 3.90 -3.54 3.04
N PHE A 36 4.15 -4.13 1.86
CA PHE A 36 5.51 -4.33 1.35
C PHE A 36 6.25 -3.01 1.12
N GLY A 37 5.57 -2.00 0.57
CA GLY A 37 6.13 -0.65 0.42
C GLY A 37 6.52 -0.02 1.76
N VAL A 38 5.67 -0.17 2.77
CA VAL A 38 5.95 0.30 4.15
C VAL A 38 7.15 -0.43 4.75
N TYR A 39 7.27 -1.75 4.58
CA TYR A 39 8.45 -2.49 5.02
C TYR A 39 9.73 -2.00 4.34
N ARG A 40 9.68 -1.74 3.03
CA ARG A 40 10.80 -1.16 2.29
C ARG A 40 11.21 0.19 2.88
N TYR A 41 10.25 1.07 3.14
CA TYR A 41 10.49 2.38 3.76
C TYR A 41 11.11 2.25 5.15
N ASN A 42 10.52 1.43 6.02
CA ASN A 42 11.00 1.20 7.38
C ASN A 42 12.44 0.68 7.37
N ASN A 43 12.79 -0.23 6.44
CA ASN A 43 14.13 -0.77 6.34
C ASN A 43 15.16 0.32 5.95
N SER A 44 14.82 1.21 5.03
CA SER A 44 15.70 2.31 4.60
C SER A 44 15.71 3.54 5.52
N SER A 45 14.69 3.70 6.35
CA SER A 45 14.56 4.86 7.24
C SER A 45 15.43 4.71 8.50
N ASN A 46 16.01 5.83 8.94
CA ASN A 46 16.74 5.96 10.20
C ASN A 46 15.85 6.39 11.38
N ASP A 47 14.52 6.44 11.19
CA ASP A 47 13.59 6.72 12.29
C ASP A 47 13.64 5.61 13.34
N LEU A 48 13.53 5.99 14.61
CA LEU A 48 13.55 5.05 15.74
C LEU A 48 12.28 4.18 15.76
N PHE A 49 11.17 4.73 15.27
CA PHE A 49 9.87 4.08 15.28
C PHE A 49 9.52 3.52 13.90
N LEU A 50 8.78 2.42 13.92
CA LEU A 50 8.18 1.87 12.71
C LEU A 50 7.05 2.77 12.20
N PHE A 51 6.91 2.85 10.88
CA PHE A 51 5.72 3.41 10.22
C PHE A 51 4.78 2.29 9.80
N LYS A 52 3.48 2.61 9.74
CA LYS A 52 2.40 1.72 9.31
C LYS A 52 1.49 2.45 8.33
N GLU A 53 0.98 1.77 7.32
CA GLU A 53 -0.01 2.33 6.40
C GLU A 53 -1.28 2.74 7.14
N SER A 54 -1.69 3.99 6.97
CA SER A 54 -2.94 4.53 7.52
C SER A 54 -4.05 4.60 6.48
N GLN A 55 -3.71 4.96 5.24
CA GLN A 55 -4.69 5.06 4.17
C GLN A 55 -4.05 4.89 2.80
N ILE A 56 -4.72 4.16 1.91
CA ILE A 56 -4.33 4.07 0.49
C ILE A 56 -5.26 5.03 -0.27
N LYS A 57 -4.68 6.08 -0.86
CA LYS A 57 -5.44 7.14 -1.55
C LYS A 57 -5.75 6.77 -3.00
N LYS A 58 -4.80 6.10 -3.65
CA LYS A 58 -4.90 5.68 -5.05
C LYS A 58 -4.12 4.40 -5.26
N ALA A 59 -4.68 3.50 -6.04
CA ALA A 59 -4.04 2.26 -6.43
C ALA A 59 -4.28 1.98 -7.92
N MET A 60 -3.21 1.62 -8.61
CA MET A 60 -3.25 1.11 -9.98
C MET A 60 -2.53 -0.24 -10.02
N VAL A 61 -2.91 -1.11 -10.96
CA VAL A 61 -2.23 -2.37 -11.22
C VAL A 61 -1.92 -2.50 -12.71
N GLN A 62 -0.73 -3.01 -13.03
CA GLN A 62 -0.27 -3.29 -14.38
C GLN A 62 0.17 -4.75 -14.46
N ILE A 63 -0.36 -5.49 -15.44
CA ILE A 63 0.02 -6.90 -15.67
C ILE A 63 1.26 -6.93 -16.58
N VAL A 64 2.42 -7.30 -16.03
CA VAL A 64 3.73 -7.30 -16.72
C VAL A 64 4.62 -8.41 -16.17
N ARG A 65 4.47 -9.65 -16.67
CA ARG A 65 5.15 -10.85 -16.10
C ARG A 65 5.10 -10.87 -14.57
N GLY A 66 3.94 -10.49 -14.04
CA GLY A 66 3.66 -10.28 -12.62
C GLY A 66 2.60 -9.20 -12.47
N LEU A 67 2.36 -8.77 -11.24
CA LEU A 67 1.44 -7.70 -10.88
C LEU A 67 2.25 -6.53 -10.34
N LYS A 68 2.35 -5.46 -11.13
CA LYS A 68 2.99 -4.21 -10.70
C LYS A 68 1.93 -3.26 -10.15
N TYR A 69 1.92 -3.07 -8.84
CA TYR A 69 1.09 -2.10 -8.14
C TYR A 69 1.77 -0.74 -8.08
N MET A 70 1.01 0.32 -8.33
CA MET A 70 1.45 1.71 -8.19
C MET A 70 0.53 2.40 -7.19
N LEU A 71 1.08 2.77 -6.03
CA LEU A 71 0.29 3.09 -4.85
C LEU A 71 0.64 4.47 -4.31
N HIS A 72 -0.37 5.29 -4.04
CA HIS A 72 -0.24 6.47 -3.21
C HIS A 72 -0.78 6.15 -1.81
N VAL A 73 0.11 6.11 -0.82
CA VAL A 73 -0.17 5.63 0.53
C VAL A 73 0.21 6.71 1.54
N GLU A 74 -0.69 7.01 2.47
CA GLU A 74 -0.34 7.72 3.71
C GLU A 74 0.13 6.70 4.73
N ILE A 75 1.34 6.90 5.26
CA ILE A 75 1.91 6.12 6.34
C ILE A 75 2.04 7.00 7.59
N LYS A 76 1.85 6.42 8.78
CA LYS A 76 1.96 7.13 10.06
C LYS A 76 2.94 6.43 10.97
N ARG A 77 3.66 7.22 11.76
CA ARG A 77 4.55 6.71 12.81
C ARG A 77 3.75 5.96 13.86
N THR A 78 4.28 4.82 14.27
CA THR A 78 3.71 3.97 15.32
C THR A 78 4.41 4.18 16.66
N MET A 79 3.90 3.52 17.69
CA MET A 79 4.54 3.44 19.00
C MET A 79 5.62 2.35 19.07
N CYS A 80 5.71 1.47 18.08
CA CYS A 80 6.68 0.38 18.07
C CYS A 80 8.06 0.89 17.65
N GLU A 81 9.08 0.55 18.42
CA GLU A 81 10.46 0.77 18.03
C GLU A 81 10.90 -0.26 16.99
N LYS A 82 11.82 0.14 16.11
CA LYS A 82 12.35 -0.72 15.05
C LYS A 82 13.15 -1.92 15.61
N ARG A 83 13.68 -1.81 16.83
CA ARG A 83 14.53 -2.82 17.49
C ARG A 83 13.74 -3.98 18.10
N ASP A 84 12.46 -3.78 18.38
CA ASP A 84 11.64 -4.76 19.11
C ASP A 84 11.06 -5.86 18.22
N HIS A 85 11.43 -5.90 16.94
CA HIS A 85 10.96 -6.88 15.94
C HIS A 85 9.43 -7.06 15.94
N SER A 86 8.70 -6.00 16.28
CA SER A 86 7.25 -6.03 16.42
C SER A 86 6.57 -6.16 15.06
N SER A 87 5.48 -6.95 15.01
CA SER A 87 4.61 -7.00 13.85
C SER A 87 3.87 -5.68 13.68
N LEU A 88 3.84 -5.15 12.45
CA LEU A 88 3.07 -3.93 12.18
C LEU A 88 1.58 -4.10 12.45
N ASP A 89 1.03 -5.32 12.45
CA ASP A 89 -0.40 -5.54 12.71
C ASP A 89 -0.78 -5.16 14.15
N SER A 90 0.07 -5.49 15.14
CA SER A 90 -0.11 -5.13 16.56
C SER A 90 0.35 -3.71 16.91
N CYS A 91 1.09 -3.05 16.02
CA CYS A 91 1.57 -1.68 16.24
C CYS A 91 0.45 -0.64 16.08
N HIS A 92 0.20 0.10 17.16
CA HIS A 92 -0.71 1.24 17.16
C HIS A 92 -0.01 2.54 16.73
N PHE A 93 -0.77 3.47 16.18
CA PHE A 93 -0.26 4.79 15.82
C PHE A 93 0.16 5.59 17.05
N GLN A 94 1.15 6.46 16.86
CA GLN A 94 1.70 7.29 17.92
C GLN A 94 0.62 8.20 18.54
N ARG A 95 0.53 8.19 19.87
CA ARG A 95 -0.46 8.97 20.64
C ARG A 95 0.11 10.32 21.08
N GLU A 96 1.42 10.38 21.29
CA GLU A 96 2.09 11.61 21.70
C GLU A 96 2.19 12.58 20.52
N LYS A 97 1.63 13.78 20.67
CA LYS A 97 1.54 14.77 19.57
C LYS A 97 2.90 15.19 19.02
N SER A 98 3.92 15.31 19.88
CA SER A 98 5.30 15.66 19.51
C SER A 98 5.95 14.60 18.60
N LEU A 99 5.56 13.34 18.78
CA LEU A 99 6.07 12.20 18.04
C LEU A 99 5.15 11.80 16.87
N GLN A 100 3.97 12.41 16.72
CA GLN A 100 3.11 12.12 15.57
C GLN A 100 3.76 12.61 14.29
N ARG A 101 3.88 11.70 13.32
CA ARG A 101 4.36 12.01 11.98
C ARG A 101 3.57 11.21 10.96
N MET A 102 3.20 11.89 9.88
CA MET A 102 2.53 11.30 8.72
C MET A 102 3.33 11.65 7.48
N LEU A 103 3.49 10.69 6.59
CA LEU A 103 4.18 10.84 5.32
C LEU A 103 3.29 10.36 4.19
N ARG A 104 3.43 11.00 3.05
CA ARG A 104 2.77 10.59 1.81
C ARG A 104 3.79 9.91 0.93
N CYS A 105 3.51 8.66 0.60
CA CYS A 105 4.43 7.81 -0.13
C CYS A 105 3.85 7.41 -1.48
N TYR A 106 4.75 7.31 -2.46
CA TYR A 106 4.54 6.61 -3.71
C TYR A 106 5.36 5.32 -3.72
N PHE A 107 4.68 4.20 -3.85
CA PHE A 107 5.30 2.87 -3.94
C PHE A 107 5.00 2.24 -5.30
N GLU A 108 6.03 1.68 -5.92
CA GLU A 108 5.84 0.67 -6.96
C GLU A 108 6.24 -0.69 -6.39
N VAL A 109 5.30 -1.64 -6.42
CA VAL A 109 5.47 -2.97 -5.84
C VAL A 109 5.15 -4.00 -6.91
N TRP A 110 6.15 -4.77 -7.31
CA TRP A 110 6.03 -5.80 -8.32
C TRP A 110 6.06 -7.17 -7.67
N ILE A 111 4.93 -7.87 -7.76
CA ILE A 111 4.73 -9.20 -7.19
C ILE A 111 4.68 -10.21 -8.33
N THR A 112 5.43 -11.30 -8.22
CA THR A 112 5.40 -12.44 -9.15
C THR A 112 4.87 -13.67 -8.40
N PRO A 113 3.55 -13.90 -8.38
CA PRO A 113 2.94 -14.89 -7.50
C PRO A 113 3.48 -16.32 -7.69
N TRP A 114 3.79 -16.71 -8.92
CA TRP A 114 4.28 -18.06 -9.24
C TRP A 114 5.72 -18.32 -8.78
N THR A 115 6.55 -17.29 -8.58
CA THR A 115 7.90 -17.42 -7.99
C THR A 115 7.95 -17.02 -6.51
N HIS A 116 6.85 -16.51 -5.95
CA HIS A 116 6.79 -15.95 -4.60
C HIS A 116 7.75 -14.78 -4.36
N GLU A 117 8.13 -14.05 -5.41
CA GLU A 117 9.05 -12.92 -5.28
C GLU A 117 8.30 -11.59 -5.21
N VAL A 118 8.89 -10.64 -4.48
CA VAL A 118 8.40 -9.28 -4.33
C VAL A 118 9.55 -8.31 -4.53
N HIS A 119 9.39 -7.41 -5.49
CA HIS A 119 10.36 -6.37 -5.81
C HIS A 119 9.72 -4.99 -5.58
N ILE A 120 10.41 -4.10 -4.87
CA ILE A 120 9.94 -2.74 -4.59
C ILE A 120 10.91 -1.74 -5.24
N PRO A 121 10.82 -1.54 -6.57
CA PRO A 121 11.76 -0.67 -7.29
C PRO A 121 11.65 0.80 -6.86
N VAL A 122 10.48 1.24 -6.39
CA VAL A 122 10.22 2.63 -6.04
C VAL A 122 9.60 2.73 -4.65
N ALA A 123 10.22 3.55 -3.79
CA ALA A 123 9.68 3.93 -2.50
C ALA A 123 10.09 5.37 -2.17
N HIS A 124 9.27 6.33 -2.57
CA HIS A 124 9.49 7.75 -2.30
C HIS A 124 8.45 8.26 -1.32
N CYS A 125 8.88 8.96 -0.26
CA CYS A 125 8.01 9.52 0.76
C CYS A 125 8.36 10.99 1.01
N HIS A 126 7.34 11.83 1.22
CA HIS A 126 7.46 13.24 1.58
C HIS A 126 6.63 13.55 2.83
#